data_AF-A0A7X7PN53-F1
#
_entry.id   AF-A0A7X7PN53-F1
#
_cell.length_a   1.000
_cell.length_b   1.000
_cell.length_c   1.000
_cell.angle_alpha   90.00
_cell.angle_beta   90.00
_cell.angle_gamma   90.00
#
_symmetry.space_group_name_H-M   'P 1'
#
loop_
_entity.id
_entity.type
_entity.pdbx_description
1 polymer ?
#
loop_
_entity_poly.entity_id
_entity_poly.type
_entity_poly.pdbx_seq_one_letter_code
_entity_poly.pdbx_strand_id
1 'polypeptide(L)'
;MRSWTHAEEEALRYLAARLSGPELAAAFCRTHQAIRHKAAQLGVSLGRKTSGTDLAQHSEATLRRVLEIIAADLCPYCGKRAIGVKRTGLCGPCHYEKLREVHEEEVAMMDAQRGLWAARSRLYRRRSTAGEPQ
;
A
#
# COMPACT_ATOMS: atom_id res chain seq x y z
N MET A 1 17.12 20.90 -9.44
CA MET A 1 16.81 20.69 -8.00
C MET A 1 15.68 19.69 -7.89
N ARG A 2 15.77 18.68 -7.01
CA ARG A 2 14.69 17.71 -6.77
C ARG A 2 13.53 18.42 -6.06
N SER A 3 12.33 18.39 -6.63
CA SER A 3 11.10 18.89 -6.00
C SER A 3 10.78 18.12 -4.72
N TRP A 4 10.06 18.74 -3.80
CA TRP A 4 9.58 18.06 -2.59
C TRP A 4 8.28 17.34 -2.91
N THR A 5 8.18 16.07 -2.51
CA THR A 5 6.92 15.33 -2.63
C THR A 5 6.05 15.54 -1.40
N HIS A 6 4.74 15.35 -1.54
CA HIS A 6 3.81 15.42 -0.40
C HIS A 6 4.21 14.46 0.73
N ALA A 7 4.68 13.25 0.38
CA ALA A 7 5.15 12.27 1.36
C ALA A 7 6.41 12.76 2.10
N GLU A 8 7.35 13.43 1.39
CA GLU A 8 8.52 14.02 2.02
C GLU A 8 8.15 15.16 2.97
N GLU A 9 7.18 16.00 2.59
CA GLU A 9 6.70 17.09 3.45
C GLU A 9 6.00 16.57 4.71
N GLU A 10 5.17 15.53 4.58
CA GLU A 10 4.48 14.92 5.72
C GLU A 10 5.46 14.18 6.64
N ALA A 11 6.42 13.45 6.06
CA ALA A 11 7.51 12.85 6.82
C ALA A 11 8.33 13.92 7.56
N LEU A 12 8.59 15.06 6.94
CA LEU A 12 9.31 16.16 7.59
C LEU A 12 8.52 16.74 8.77
N ARG A 13 7.20 16.96 8.63
CA ARG A 13 6.34 17.38 9.75
C ARG A 13 6.41 16.41 10.92
N TYR A 14 6.31 15.12 10.63
CA TYR A 14 6.31 14.08 11.66
C TYR A 14 7.67 13.93 12.37
N LEU A 15 8.77 14.02 11.61
CA LEU A 15 10.12 13.77 12.12
C LEU A 15 10.77 15.01 12.74
N ALA A 16 10.35 16.23 12.38
CA ALA A 16 10.96 17.47 12.89
C ALA A 16 10.85 17.66 14.41
N ALA A 17 9.85 17.03 15.04
CA ALA A 17 9.72 17.03 16.49
C ALA A 17 10.71 16.07 17.20
N ARG A 18 11.32 15.13 16.45
CA ARG A 18 12.09 14.00 16.99
C ARG A 18 13.55 14.02 16.57
N LEU A 19 13.85 14.59 15.42
CA LEU A 19 15.18 14.61 14.82
C LEU A 19 15.69 16.05 14.71
N SER A 20 16.99 16.21 14.93
CA SER A 20 17.70 17.45 14.71
C SER A 20 17.86 17.75 13.21
N GLY A 21 18.11 19.01 12.87
CA GLY A 21 18.30 19.44 11.48
C GLY A 21 19.36 18.63 10.70
N PRO A 22 20.54 18.31 11.28
CA PRO A 22 21.53 17.44 10.64
C PRO A 22 21.05 16.00 10.42
N GLU A 23 20.32 15.42 11.37
CA GLU A 23 19.77 14.06 11.25
C GLU A 23 18.69 14.00 10.16
N LEU A 24 17.85 15.03 10.06
CA LEU A 24 16.90 15.18 8.96
C LEU A 24 17.61 15.35 7.61
N ALA A 25 18.73 16.06 7.57
CA ALA A 25 19.52 16.22 6.34
C ALA A 25 20.03 14.85 5.84
N ALA A 26 20.56 14.03 6.76
CA ALA A 26 20.97 12.66 6.46
C ALA A 26 19.77 11.79 6.04
N ALA A 27 18.64 11.91 6.75
CA ALA A 27 17.41 11.18 6.47
C ALA A 27 16.87 11.42 5.05
N PHE A 28 16.74 12.68 4.66
CA PHE A 28 16.18 13.02 3.35
C PHE A 28 17.22 13.05 2.22
N CYS A 29 18.48 12.70 2.50
CA CYS A 29 19.61 12.85 1.57
C CYS A 29 19.67 14.25 0.94
N ARG A 30 19.41 15.30 1.74
CA ARG A 30 19.38 16.70 1.32
C ARG A 30 20.30 17.53 2.22
N THR A 31 20.71 18.70 1.75
CA THR A 31 21.52 19.61 2.57
C THR A 31 20.71 20.13 3.75
N HIS A 32 21.37 20.36 4.88
CA HIS A 32 20.74 20.94 6.08
C HIS A 32 20.02 22.27 5.76
N GLN A 33 20.57 23.08 4.84
CA GLN A 33 19.94 24.32 4.39
C GLN A 33 18.60 24.08 3.67
N ALA A 34 18.50 23.04 2.84
CA ALA A 34 17.25 22.69 2.16
C ALA A 34 16.17 22.25 3.15
N ILE A 35 16.54 21.51 4.20
CA ILE A 35 15.63 21.13 5.29
C ILE A 35 15.13 22.36 6.04
N ARG A 36 16.03 23.28 6.43
CA ARG A 36 15.65 24.53 7.12
C ARG A 36 14.67 25.37 6.30
N HIS A 37 14.95 25.52 5.01
CA HIS A 37 14.09 26.30 4.13
C HIS A 37 12.69 25.66 3.99
N LYS A 38 12.62 24.34 3.77
CA LYS A 38 11.32 23.66 3.66
C LYS A 38 10.56 23.64 4.99
N ALA A 39 11.23 23.38 6.11
CA ALA A 39 10.58 23.40 7.43
C ALA A 39 9.98 24.78 7.73
N ALA A 40 10.69 25.86 7.40
CA ALA A 40 10.15 27.23 7.51
C ALA A 40 8.93 27.46 6.62
N GLN A 41 8.95 27.00 5.36
CA GLN A 41 7.79 27.08 4.46
C GLN A 41 6.56 26.32 4.99
N LEU A 42 6.78 25.18 5.65
CA LEU A 42 5.71 24.37 6.23
C LEU A 42 5.27 24.81 7.63
N GLY A 43 5.89 25.87 8.19
CA GLY A 43 5.61 26.33 9.56
C GLY A 43 6.10 25.36 10.65
N VAL A 44 7.05 24.49 10.33
CA VAL A 44 7.56 23.45 11.23
C VAL A 44 8.82 23.94 11.93
N SER A 45 8.80 23.94 13.27
CA SER A 45 9.98 24.26 14.07
C SER A 45 10.92 23.05 14.14
N LEU A 46 12.13 23.22 13.63
CA LEU A 46 13.20 22.23 13.81
C LEU A 46 13.73 22.38 15.24
N GLY A 47 13.48 21.37 16.08
CA GLY A 47 13.77 21.42 17.52
C GLY A 47 15.19 21.93 17.81
N ARG A 48 15.29 23.05 18.55
CA ARG A 48 16.55 23.60 19.04
C ARG A 48 16.88 22.90 20.35
N LYS A 49 17.60 21.78 20.26
CA LYS A 49 18.03 20.90 21.37
C LYS A 49 16.92 20.02 21.96
N THR A 50 17.19 18.73 21.84
CA THR A 50 16.67 17.55 22.54
C THR A 50 15.86 17.80 23.81
N SER A 51 14.60 17.37 23.80
CA SER A 51 13.89 16.97 25.01
C SER A 51 12.91 15.84 24.68
N GLY A 52 13.24 14.62 25.13
CA GLY A 52 12.20 13.65 25.49
C GLY A 52 11.83 12.59 24.47
N THR A 53 12.81 11.93 23.85
CA THR A 53 12.79 10.45 23.77
C THR A 53 14.25 10.02 23.76
N ASP A 54 14.64 9.27 24.78
CA ASP A 54 15.91 8.55 24.81
C ASP A 54 15.86 7.47 23.73
N LEU A 55 16.03 7.88 22.47
CA LEU A 55 16.35 7.01 21.35
C LEU A 55 17.84 6.70 21.47
N ALA A 56 18.21 5.92 22.48
CA ALA A 56 19.54 5.34 22.57
C ALA A 56 19.85 4.66 21.22
N GLN A 57 20.68 5.36 20.43
CA GLN A 57 21.41 4.89 19.26
C GLN A 57 20.64 3.91 18.36
N HIS A 58 19.68 4.41 17.59
CA HIS A 58 19.34 3.69 16.38
C HIS A 58 20.58 3.65 15.50
N SER A 59 21.10 2.44 15.28
CA SER A 59 22.24 2.22 14.41
C SER A 59 21.97 2.88 13.05
N GLU A 60 23.03 3.33 12.38
CA GLU A 60 22.91 3.89 11.03
C GLU A 60 22.11 2.96 10.10
N ALA A 61 22.22 1.64 10.29
CA ALA A 61 21.45 0.63 9.58
C ALA A 61 19.93 0.73 9.86
N THR A 62 19.51 1.01 11.09
CA THR A 62 18.10 1.19 11.45
C THR A 62 17.53 2.45 10.80
N LEU A 63 18.26 3.56 10.85
CA LEU A 63 17.85 4.80 10.18
C LEU A 63 17.77 4.59 8.67
N ARG A 64 18.78 3.95 8.06
CA ARG A 64 18.77 3.58 6.64
C ARG A 64 17.58 2.69 6.30
N ARG A 65 17.24 1.72 7.15
CA ARG A 65 16.08 0.83 6.97
C ARG A 65 14.76 1.58 7.01
N VAL A 66 14.61 2.54 7.92
CA VAL A 66 13.41 3.40 7.99
C VAL A 66 13.27 4.24 6.72
N LEU A 67 14.37 4.78 6.22
CA LEU A 67 14.38 5.56 4.97
C LEU A 67 14.07 4.71 3.76
N GLU A 68 14.60 3.49 3.68
CA GLU A 68 14.24 2.52 2.65
C GLU A 68 12.74 2.21 2.66
N ILE A 69 12.13 2.08 3.85
CA ILE A 69 10.69 1.85 3.98
C ILE A 69 9.88 3.09 3.54
N ILE A 70 10.35 4.30 3.87
CA ILE A 70 9.69 5.55 3.45
C ILE A 70 9.83 5.77 1.94
N ALA A 71 10.97 5.42 1.36
CA ALA A 71 11.23 5.54 -0.07
C ALA A 71 10.66 4.38 -0.89
N ALA A 72 10.28 3.27 -0.24
CA ALA A 72 9.68 2.15 -0.93
C ALA A 72 8.31 2.55 -1.49
N ASP A 73 8.05 2.15 -2.74
CA ASP A 73 6.73 2.28 -3.32
C ASP A 73 5.73 1.54 -2.41
N LEU A 74 4.78 2.29 -1.86
CA LEU A 74 3.71 1.72 -1.06
C LEU A 74 2.67 1.08 -1.97
N CYS A 75 2.07 0.01 -1.49
CA CYS A 75 0.97 -0.67 -2.15
C CYS A 75 -0.17 0.35 -2.41
N PRO A 76 -0.58 0.57 -3.67
CA PRO A 76 -1.59 1.56 -4.02
C PRO A 76 -2.98 1.19 -3.48
N TYR A 77 -3.22 -0.09 -3.18
CA TYR A 77 -4.51 -0.56 -2.65
C TYR A 77 -4.71 -0.25 -1.17
N CYS A 78 -3.68 -0.45 -0.34
CA CYS A 78 -3.82 -0.32 1.11
C CYS A 78 -3.02 0.82 1.72
N GLY A 79 -2.03 1.37 1.03
CA GLY A 79 -1.17 2.47 1.52
C GLY A 79 -0.33 2.14 2.76
N LYS A 80 -0.40 0.91 3.29
CA LYS A 80 0.17 0.52 4.59
C LYS A 80 1.49 -0.24 4.49
N ARG A 81 1.73 -0.90 3.37
CA ARG A 81 2.85 -1.84 3.18
C ARG A 81 3.54 -1.55 1.86
N ALA A 82 4.84 -1.77 1.79
CA ALA A 82 5.59 -1.70 0.54
C ALA A 82 5.07 -2.72 -0.49
N ILE A 83 5.26 -2.42 -1.77
CA ILE A 83 5.01 -3.34 -2.87
C ILE A 83 5.89 -4.58 -2.68
N GLY A 84 5.24 -5.74 -2.54
CA GLY A 84 5.91 -7.03 -2.35
C GLY A 84 5.87 -7.92 -3.60
N VAL A 85 4.89 -7.70 -4.48
CA VAL A 85 4.69 -8.49 -5.69
C VAL A 85 4.87 -7.58 -6.91
N LYS A 86 6.04 -7.69 -7.56
CA LYS A 86 6.42 -6.83 -8.69
C LYS A 86 5.43 -6.86 -9.85
N ARG A 87 4.85 -8.03 -10.15
CA ARG A 87 3.94 -8.21 -11.28
C ARG A 87 2.63 -7.43 -11.13
N THR A 88 2.09 -7.37 -9.92
CA THR A 88 0.79 -6.71 -9.66
C THR A 88 0.94 -5.32 -9.05
N GLY A 89 2.14 -4.95 -8.60
CA GLY A 89 2.36 -3.69 -7.89
C GLY A 89 1.67 -3.65 -6.53
N LEU A 90 1.31 -4.81 -5.96
CA LEU A 90 0.61 -4.90 -4.68
C LEU A 90 1.52 -5.43 -3.58
N CYS A 91 1.17 -5.14 -2.32
CA CYS A 91 1.73 -5.90 -1.20
C CYS A 91 1.16 -7.33 -1.19
N GLY A 92 1.90 -8.28 -0.61
CA GLY A 92 1.52 -9.69 -0.56
C GLY A 92 0.07 -9.93 -0.12
N PRO A 93 -0.40 -9.39 1.01
CA PRO A 93 -1.79 -9.59 1.44
C PRO A 93 -2.83 -9.06 0.45
N CYS A 94 -2.64 -7.86 -0.11
CA CYS A 94 -3.57 -7.31 -1.09
C CYS A 94 -3.56 -8.07 -2.41
N HIS A 95 -2.39 -8.62 -2.79
CA HIS A 95 -2.28 -9.51 -3.94
C HIS A 95 -3.08 -10.80 -3.75
N TYR A 96 -2.95 -11.47 -2.60
CA TYR A 96 -3.70 -12.69 -2.31
C TYR A 96 -5.20 -12.43 -2.19
N GLU A 97 -5.61 -11.30 -1.63
CA GLU A 97 -7.02 -10.93 -1.57
C GLU A 97 -7.61 -10.80 -2.99
N LYS A 98 -6.91 -10.15 -3.92
CA LYS A 98 -7.37 -10.06 -5.32
C LYS A 98 -7.36 -11.38 -6.05
N LEU A 99 -6.38 -12.26 -5.79
CA LEU A 99 -6.43 -13.62 -6.35
C LEU A 99 -7.65 -14.40 -5.83
N ARG A 100 -7.98 -14.23 -4.54
CA ARG A 100 -9.17 -14.86 -3.95
C ARG A 100 -10.43 -14.40 -4.65
N GLU A 101 -10.61 -13.09 -4.84
CA GLU A 101 -11.77 -12.52 -5.54
C GLU A 101 -11.92 -13.10 -6.96
N VAL A 102 -10.82 -13.16 -7.74
CA VAL A 102 -10.84 -13.73 -9.10
C VAL A 102 -11.29 -15.19 -9.07
N HIS A 103 -10.77 -15.99 -8.15
CA HIS A 103 -11.18 -17.40 -8.03
C HIS A 103 -12.62 -17.57 -7.55
N GLU A 104 -13.09 -16.71 -6.65
CA GLU A 104 -14.50 -16.71 -6.22
C GLU A 104 -15.44 -16.40 -7.41
N GLU A 105 -15.07 -15.47 -8.28
CA GLU A 105 -15.81 -15.19 -9.53
C GLU A 105 -15.81 -16.38 -10.49
N GLU A 106 -14.67 -17.05 -10.68
CA GLU A 106 -14.57 -18.27 -11.50
C GLU A 106 -15.47 -19.39 -10.96
N VAL A 107 -15.46 -19.61 -9.64
CA VAL A 107 -16.34 -20.59 -8.97
C VAL A 107 -17.81 -20.23 -9.20
N ALA A 108 -18.19 -18.98 -9.02
CA ALA A 108 -19.55 -18.51 -9.24
C ALA A 108 -20.01 -18.73 -10.70
N MET A 109 -19.11 -18.53 -11.67
CA MET A 109 -19.40 -18.80 -13.08
C MET A 109 -19.66 -20.29 -13.32
N MET A 110 -18.84 -21.17 -12.74
CA MET A 110 -19.02 -22.63 -12.86
C MET A 110 -20.32 -23.10 -12.20
N ASP A 111 -20.70 -22.53 -11.06
CA ASP A 111 -21.97 -22.81 -10.39
C ASP A 111 -23.18 -22.37 -11.24
N ALA A 112 -23.11 -21.18 -11.82
CA ALA A 112 -24.14 -20.68 -12.73
C ALA A 112 -24.32 -21.59 -13.95
N GLN A 113 -23.20 -22.06 -14.53
CA GLN A 113 -23.22 -23.01 -15.65
C GLN A 113 -23.88 -24.34 -15.27
N ARG A 114 -23.55 -24.89 -14.09
CA ARG A 114 -24.21 -26.09 -13.55
C ARG A 114 -25.71 -25.87 -13.36
N GLY A 115 -26.11 -24.73 -12.81
CA GLY A 115 -27.51 -24.34 -12.65
C GLY A 115 -28.26 -24.27 -13.98
N LEU A 116 -27.64 -23.68 -15.00
CA LEU A 116 -28.20 -23.61 -16.36
C LEU A 116 -28.39 -25.01 -16.95
N TRP A 117 -27.40 -25.89 -16.84
CA TRP A 117 -27.51 -27.27 -17.32
C TRP A 117 -28.64 -28.03 -16.61
N ALA A 118 -28.77 -27.90 -15.29
CA ALA A 118 -29.87 -28.50 -14.55
C ALA A 118 -31.24 -27.98 -15.02
N ALA A 119 -31.37 -26.67 -15.29
CA ALA A 119 -32.59 -26.08 -15.82
C ALA A 119 -32.92 -26.60 -17.23
N ARG A 120 -31.92 -26.69 -18.12
CA ARG A 120 -32.08 -27.27 -19.47
C ARG A 120 -32.56 -28.72 -19.41
N SER A 121 -31.95 -29.54 -18.55
CA SER A 121 -32.37 -30.94 -18.37
C SER A 121 -33.79 -31.07 -17.84
N ARG A 122 -34.22 -30.20 -16.91
CA ARG A 122 -35.62 -30.14 -16.45
C ARG A 122 -36.58 -29.78 -17.59
N LEU A 123 -36.22 -28.78 -18.40
CA LEU A 123 -37.03 -28.36 -19.54
C LEU A 123 -37.16 -29.49 -20.57
N TYR A 124 -36.05 -30.16 -20.90
CA TYR A 124 -36.03 -31.30 -21.81
C TYR A 124 -36.95 -32.41 -21.34
N ARG A 125 -36.84 -32.83 -20.07
CA ARG A 125 -37.72 -33.86 -19.48
C ARG A 125 -39.20 -33.47 -19.52
N ARG A 126 -39.53 -32.19 -19.25
CA ARG A 126 -40.92 -31.71 -19.34
C ARG A 126 -41.46 -31.74 -20.77
N ARG A 127 -40.62 -31.38 -21.76
CA ARG A 127 -40.98 -31.44 -23.18
C ARG A 127 -41.17 -32.88 -23.65
N SER A 128 -40.33 -33.81 -23.20
CA SER A 128 -40.50 -35.23 -23.54
C SER A 128 -41.78 -35.83 -22.94
N THR A 129 -42.14 -35.47 -21.70
CA THR A 129 -43.39 -35.93 -21.07
C THR A 129 -44.65 -35.25 -21.62
N ALA A 130 -44.53 -34.03 -22.17
CA ALA A 130 -45.62 -33.29 -22.77
C ALA A 130 -45.79 -33.56 -24.28
N GLY A 131 -44.83 -34.27 -24.89
CA GLY A 131 -44.78 -34.60 -26.30
C GLY A 131 -45.38 -35.95 -26.65
N GLU A 132 -46.34 -36.46 -25.87
CA GLU A 132 -47.15 -37.63 -26.23
C GLU A 132 -48.63 -37.21 -26.19
N PRO A 133 -49.24 -37.06 -27.36
CA PRO A 133 -50.25 -38.03 -27.72
C PRO A 133 -50.07 -38.62 -29.14
N GLN A 134 -50.38 -39.92 -29.21
CA GLN A 134 -50.48 -40.86 -30.33
C GLN A 134 -49.21 -41.64 -30.70
#